data_AF-A0A6C0J071-F1
#
_entry.id   AF-A0A6C0J071-F1
#
_cell.length_a   1.000
_cell.length_b   1.000
_cell.length_c   1.000
_cell.angle_alpha   90.00
_cell.angle_beta   90.00
_cell.angle_gamma   90.00
#
_symmetry.space_group_name_H-M   'P 1'
#
loop_
_entity.id
_entity.type
_entity.pdbx_description
1 polymer ?
#
loop_
_entity_poly.entity_id
_entity_poly.type
_entity_poly.pdbx_seq_one_letter_code
_entity_poly.pdbx_strand_id
1 'polypeptide(L)' 'MIIPVRCYSCGKVLGNKWQNYNELVSQGLPEGKALDEVKLKKYCCRAVMLSHVNLIDKIIKYSK' A
#
# COMPACT_ATOMS: atom_id res chain seq x y z
N MET A 1 3.98 9.97 1.08
CA MET A 1 3.26 10.34 2.33
C MET A 1 2.69 9.06 2.91
N ILE A 2 1.95 9.10 4.02
CA ILE A 2 1.26 7.89 4.54
C ILE A 2 0.21 7.43 3.53
N ILE A 3 -0.01 6.12 3.44
CA ILE A 3 -1.00 5.53 2.52
C ILE A 3 -2.41 6.03 2.84
N PRO A 4 -3.26 6.34 1.85
CA PRO A 4 -4.64 6.69 2.11
C PRO A 4 -5.39 5.59 2.88
N VAL A 5 -6.20 6.00 3.86
CA VAL A 5 -7.00 5.09 4.69
C VAL A 5 -8.01 4.31 3.84
N ARG A 6 -8.58 4.93 2.80
CA ARG A 6 -9.54 4.34 1.86
C ARG A 6 -9.10 4.56 0.41
N CYS A 7 -9.53 3.68 -0.48
CA CYS A 7 -9.32 3.88 -1.92
C CYS A 7 -10.18 5.03 -2.46
N TYR A 8 -9.59 5.87 -3.31
CA TYR A 8 -10.24 7.03 -3.92
C TYR A 8 -11.45 6.68 -4.80
N SER A 9 -11.45 5.52 -5.47
CA SER A 9 -12.56 5.12 -6.34
C SER A 9 -13.56 4.19 -5.65
N CYS A 10 -13.06 3.15 -4.96
CA CYS A 10 -13.92 2.08 -4.42
C CYS A 10 -14.37 2.33 -2.98
N GLY A 11 -13.79 3.30 -2.26
CA GLY A 11 -14.08 3.59 -0.84
C GLY A 11 -13.70 2.49 0.16
N LYS A 12 -13.16 1.35 -0.32
CA LYS A 12 -12.70 0.23 0.51
C LYS A 12 -11.52 0.66 1.38
N VAL A 13 -11.48 0.18 2.62
CA VAL A 13 -10.36 0.42 3.55
C VAL A 13 -9.09 -0.26 3.01
N LEU A 14 -8.01 0.52 2.92
CA LEU A 14 -6.70 0.11 2.42
C LEU A 14 -5.59 0.25 3.48
N GLY A 15 -5.71 1.20 4.42
CA GLY A 15 -4.64 1.49 5.37
C GLY A 15 -4.21 0.27 6.20
N ASN A 16 -5.15 -0.58 6.59
CA ASN A 16 -4.89 -1.79 7.39
C ASN A 16 -4.16 -2.91 6.63
N LYS A 17 -3.99 -2.78 5.32
CA LYS A 17 -3.45 -3.83 4.44
C LYS A 17 -2.02 -3.54 3.97
N TRP A 18 -1.56 -2.30 4.13
CA TRP A 18 -0.28 -1.85 3.59
C TRP A 18 0.92 -2.57 4.20
N GLN A 19 0.95 -2.75 5.52
CA GLN A 19 2.06 -3.40 6.21
C GLN A 19 2.24 -4.84 5.74
N ASN A 20 1.16 -5.63 5.71
CA ASN A 20 1.20 -7.02 5.23
C ASN A 20 1.63 -7.09 3.76
N TYR A 21 1.15 -6.19 2.90
CA TYR A 21 1.59 -6.13 1.51
C TYR A 21 3.11 -5.87 1.40
N ASN A 22 3.61 -4.88 2.14
CA ASN A 22 5.02 -4.52 2.12
C ASN A 22 5.93 -5.63 2.67
N GLU A 23 5.48 -6.36 3.69
CA GLU A 23 6.19 -7.52 4.23
C GLU A 23 6.28 -8.66 3.21
N LEU A 24 5.18 -8.99 2.52
CA LEU A 24 5.17 -10.02 1.47
C LEU A 24 6.09 -9.64 0.30
N VAL A 25 6.08 -8.37 -0.13
CA VAL A 25 6.98 -7.88 -1.18
C VAL A 25 8.44 -7.92 -0.70
N SER A 26 8.72 -7.57 0.56
CA SER A 26 10.07 -7.63 1.13
C SER A 26 10.61 -9.07 1.24
N GLN A 27 9.73 -10.07 1.35
CA GLN A 27 10.07 -11.49 1.30
C GLN A 27 10.37 -11.99 -0.13
N GLY A 28 10.28 -11.13 -1.14
CA GLY A 28 10.54 -11.47 -2.55
C GLY A 28 9.35 -12.05 -3.29
N LEU A 29 8.14 -11.96 -2.72
CA LEU A 29 6.93 -12.39 -3.41
C LEU A 29 6.60 -11.40 -4.53
N PRO A 30 6.25 -11.86 -5.75
CA PRO A 30 5.87 -10.97 -6.84
C PRO A 30 4.63 -10.15 -6.46
N GLU A 31 4.64 -8.86 -6.80
CA GLU A 31 3.65 -7.86 -6.37
C GLU A 31 2.21 -8.28 -6.69
N GLY A 32 2.00 -8.93 -7.84
CA GLY A 32 0.70 -9.48 -8.23
C GLY A 32 0.14 -10.50 -7.22
N LYS A 33 0.97 -11.47 -6.80
CA LYS A 33 0.58 -12.48 -5.81
C LYS A 33 0.40 -11.86 -4.43
N ALA A 34 1.25 -10.91 -4.06
CA ALA A 34 1.10 -10.17 -2.79
C ALA A 34 -0.25 -9.42 -2.72
N LEU A 35 -0.72 -8.84 -3.83
CA LEU A 35 -2.04 -8.20 -3.89
C LEU A 35 -3.20 -9.19 -3.77
N ASP A 36 -3.02 -10.41 -4.28
CA ASP A 36 -3.99 -11.50 -4.17
C ASP A 36 -4.12 -12.01 -2.73
N GLU A 37 -2.99 -12.23 -2.04
CA GLU A 37 -2.94 -12.63 -0.62
C GLU A 37 -3.64 -11.62 0.29
N VAL A 38 -3.47 -10.33 -0.01
CA VAL A 38 -4.08 -9.22 0.74
C VAL A 38 -5.58 -9.03 0.35
N LYS A 39 -6.15 -9.92 -0.47
CA LYS A 39 -7.58 -9.96 -0.87
C LYS A 39 -8.05 -8.66 -1.53
N LEU A 40 -7.22 -8.05 -2.37
CA LEU A 40 -7.58 -6.90 -3.20
C LEU A 40 -7.94 -7.38 -4.61
N LYS A 41 -9.24 -7.47 -4.93
CA LYS A 41 -9.71 -7.95 -6.26
C LYS A 41 -9.86 -6.83 -7.30
N LYS A 42 -10.30 -5.64 -6.89
CA LYS A 42 -10.59 -4.53 -7.81
C LYS A 42 -9.31 -3.80 -8.21
N TYR A 43 -9.16 -3.49 -9.49
CA TYR A 43 -8.00 -2.79 -10.06
C TYR A 43 -7.76 -1.42 -9.39
N CYS A 44 -8.81 -0.65 -9.10
CA CYS A 44 -8.68 0.67 -8.49
C CYS A 44 -8.03 0.63 -7.09
N CYS A 45 -8.38 -0.38 -6.29
CA CYS A 45 -7.79 -0.54 -4.97
C CYS A 45 -6.36 -1.15 -5.06
N ARG A 46 -6.03 -1.90 -6.15
CA ARG A 46 -4.65 -2.38 -6.45
C ARG A 46 -3.73 -1.25 -6.94
N ALA A 47 -4.24 -0.37 -7.80
CA ALA A 47 -3.48 0.75 -8.35
C ALA A 47 -2.97 1.68 -7.23
N VAL A 48 -3.77 1.91 -6.20
CA VAL A 48 -3.35 2.68 -5.02
C VAL A 48 -2.18 2.01 -4.30
N MET A 49 -2.19 0.68 -4.13
CA MET A 49 -1.09 -0.04 -3.47
C MET A 49 0.20 0.00 -4.30
N LEU A 50 0.10 -0.20 -5.61
CA LEU A 50 1.27 -0.24 -6.50
C LEU A 50 1.95 1.13 -6.67
N SER A 51 1.17 2.22 -6.70
CA SER A 51 1.67 3.58 -6.92
C SER A 51 2.07 4.31 -5.63
N HIS A 52 1.80 3.73 -4.46
CA HIS A 52 2.05 4.40 -3.19
C HIS A 52 3.54 4.42 -2.85
N VAL A 53 4.08 5.62 -2.60
CA VAL A 53 5.45 5.82 -2.13
C VAL A 53 5.45 6.44 -0.72
N ASN A 54 6.05 5.74 0.23
CA ASN A 54 6.14 6.21 1.60
C ASN A 54 7.25 7.27 1.79
N LEU A 55 6.91 8.53 1.52
CA LEU A 55 7.81 9.68 1.71
C LEU A 55 7.92 10.17 3.17
N ILE A 56 7.08 9.69 4.11
CA ILE A 56 7.03 10.25 5.47
C ILE A 56 8.36 10.06 6.21
N ASP A 57 8.98 8.89 6.03
CA ASP A 57 10.24 8.50 6.68
C ASP A 57 11.41 9.41 6.28
N LYS A 58 11.33 10.02 5.09
CA LYS A 58 12.32 10.98 4.60
C LYS A 58 12.06 12.38 5.15
N ILE A 59 10.79 12.79 5.25
CA ILE A 59 10.40 14.14 5.68
C ILE A 59 10.60 14.33 7.19
N ILE A 60 10.33 13.32 8.02
CA ILE A 60 10.49 13.40 9.48
C ILE A 60 11.91 13.83 9.88
N LYS A 61 12.93 13.49 9.08
CA LYS A 61 14.33 13.84 9.34
C LYS A 61 14.62 15.35 9.31
N TYR A 62 13.75 16.14 8.67
CA TYR A 62 13.91 17.59 8.50
C TYR A 62 13.01 18.40 9.46
N SER A 63 12.24 17.75 10.33
CA SER A 63 11.34 18.41 11.30
C SER A 63 12.07 19.00 12.51
N LYS A 64 13.30 19.49 12.31
CA LYS A 64 14.16 20.06 13.34
C LYS A 64 14.41 21.54 13.06
#